data_AF-A0A6P6Y504-F1
#
_entry.id   AF-A0A6P6Y504-F1
#
_cell.length_a   1.000
_cell.length_b   1.000
_cell.length_c   1.000
_cell.angle_alpha   90.00
_cell.angle_beta   90.00
_cell.angle_gamma   90.00
#
_symmetry.space_group_name_H-M   'P 1'
#
loop_
_entity.id
_entity.type
_entity.pdbx_description
1 polymer ?
#
loop_
_entity_poly.entity_id
_entity_poly.type
_entity_poly.pdbx_seq_one_letter_code
_entity_poly.pdbx_strand_id
1 'polypeptide(L)'
;MKELQRTFSINILNSFLEQYKEEFKAFENRYEQLCAALDKAMEESQNQQKQYLNSLHDKEVQSLMKRLDGQNKEELTVLSKSHKDKNELARIKRELQQKLIDQAVQERQRLQLLLDKRKIELLEKHKKQERKLQEEKKHLLDEKQQECEQKSEHMKQKFNECGESFFIKMFGLE
;
A
#
# COMPACT_ATOMS: atom_id res chain seq x y z
N MET A 1 51.37 14.11 -32.87
CA MET A 1 50.01 14.05 -33.47
C MET A 1 49.26 12.79 -33.04
N LYS A 2 49.82 11.57 -33.20
CA LYS A 2 49.18 10.31 -32.74
C LYS A 2 48.92 10.22 -31.23
N GLU A 3 49.89 10.59 -30.39
CA GLU A 3 49.68 10.62 -28.92
C GLU A 3 48.57 11.58 -28.49
N LEU A 4 48.43 12.72 -29.19
CA LEU A 4 47.40 13.71 -28.91
C LEU A 4 46.01 13.16 -29.27
N GLN A 5 45.89 12.46 -30.41
CA GLN A 5 44.65 11.79 -30.83
C GLN A 5 44.27 10.66 -29.85
N ARG A 6 45.24 9.84 -29.45
CA ARG A 6 45.05 8.80 -28.43
C ARG A 6 44.53 9.38 -27.11
N THR A 7 45.19 10.42 -26.61
CA THR A 7 44.82 11.08 -25.35
C THR A 7 43.43 11.70 -25.43
N PHE A 8 43.13 12.39 -26.53
CA PHE A 8 41.79 12.93 -26.80
C PHE A 8 40.73 11.83 -26.76
N SER A 9 40.92 10.75 -27.51
CA SER A 9 39.93 9.69 -27.62
C SER A 9 39.72 8.93 -26.30
N ILE A 10 40.76 8.73 -25.49
CA ILE A 10 40.63 8.17 -24.13
C ILE A 10 39.85 9.13 -23.21
N ASN A 11 40.13 10.43 -23.27
CA ASN A 11 39.40 11.42 -22.47
C ASN A 11 37.92 11.48 -22.84
N ILE A 12 37.58 11.42 -24.13
CA ILE A 12 36.19 11.36 -24.58
C ILE A 12 35.51 10.08 -24.09
N LEU A 13 36.16 8.91 -24.20
CA LEU A 13 35.62 7.66 -23.66
C LEU A 13 35.30 7.80 -22.17
N ASN A 14 36.27 8.29 -21.39
CA ASN A 14 36.09 8.48 -19.94
C ASN A 14 34.94 9.45 -19.63
N SER A 15 34.78 10.52 -20.42
CA SER A 15 33.65 11.45 -20.29
C SER A 15 32.30 10.76 -20.53
N PHE A 16 32.18 9.92 -21.57
CA PHE A 16 30.94 9.16 -21.80
C PHE A 16 30.65 8.16 -20.68
N LEU A 17 31.68 7.47 -20.17
CA LEU A 17 31.51 6.53 -19.06
C LEU A 17 31.08 7.23 -17.76
N GLU A 18 31.67 8.38 -17.45
CA GLU A 18 31.23 9.16 -16.29
C GLU A 18 29.82 9.72 -16.52
N GLN A 19 29.47 10.13 -17.74
CA GLN A 19 28.12 10.57 -18.07
C GLN A 19 27.07 9.48 -17.80
N TYR A 20 27.29 8.23 -18.22
CA TYR A 20 26.34 7.14 -17.95
C TYR A 20 26.18 6.83 -16.47
N LYS A 21 27.26 6.98 -15.70
CA LYS A 21 27.24 6.82 -14.25
C LYS A 21 26.49 7.95 -13.55
N GLU A 22 26.69 9.19 -13.99
CA GLU A 22 25.94 10.34 -13.48
C GLU A 22 24.46 10.29 -13.88
N GLU A 23 24.13 9.78 -15.07
CA GLU A 23 22.75 9.50 -15.50
C GLU A 23 22.07 8.53 -14.53
N PHE A 24 22.75 7.43 -14.18
CA PHE A 24 22.21 6.46 -13.21
C PHE A 24 22.01 7.08 -11.82
N LYS A 25 23.01 7.81 -11.29
CA LYS A 25 22.88 8.48 -9.99
C LYS A 25 21.73 9.49 -9.95
N ALA A 26 21.57 10.25 -11.04
CA ALA A 26 20.47 11.22 -11.16
C ALA A 26 19.11 10.51 -11.21
N PHE A 27 19.03 9.37 -11.90
CA PHE A 27 17.85 8.51 -11.88
C PHE A 27 17.57 7.98 -10.47
N GLU A 28 18.57 7.37 -9.82
CA GLU A 28 18.46 6.78 -8.47
C GLU A 28 17.93 7.79 -7.45
N ASN A 29 18.49 8.99 -7.40
CA ASN A 29 18.04 10.05 -6.48
C ASN A 29 16.57 10.44 -6.72
N ARG A 30 16.18 10.66 -7.97
CA ARG A 30 14.77 10.96 -8.29
C ARG A 30 13.85 9.79 -7.97
N TYR A 31 14.33 8.58 -8.21
CA TYR A 31 13.60 7.37 -7.97
C TYR A 31 13.36 7.12 -6.48
N GLU A 32 14.36 7.38 -5.64
CA GLU A 32 14.24 7.31 -4.18
C GLU A 32 13.17 8.29 -3.67
N GLN A 33 13.17 9.53 -4.16
CA GLN A 33 12.14 10.53 -3.81
C GLN A 33 10.73 10.07 -4.19
N LEU A 34 10.58 9.49 -5.40
CA LEU A 34 9.32 8.92 -5.85
C LEU A 34 8.90 7.74 -4.97
N CYS A 35 9.84 6.85 -4.64
CA CYS A 35 9.59 5.70 -3.78
C CYS A 35 9.09 6.12 -2.39
N ALA A 36 9.69 7.15 -1.80
CA ALA A 36 9.28 7.71 -0.52
C ALA A 36 7.85 8.31 -0.59
N ALA A 37 7.53 9.01 -1.68
CA ALA A 37 6.18 9.54 -1.90
C ALA A 37 5.14 8.42 -2.04
N LEU A 38 5.49 7.34 -2.76
CA LEU A 38 4.63 6.16 -2.92
C LEU A 38 4.41 5.44 -1.58
N ASP A 39 5.45 5.27 -0.76
CA ASP A 39 5.31 4.64 0.56
C ASP A 39 4.39 5.44 1.47
N LYS A 40 4.55 6.77 1.49
CA LYS A 40 3.67 7.66 2.25
C LYS A 40 2.22 7.59 1.79
N ALA A 41 1.99 7.62 0.47
CA ALA A 41 0.63 7.51 -0.08
C ALA A 41 -0.01 6.16 0.22
N MET A 42 0.78 5.08 0.19
CA MET A 42 0.33 3.74 0.56
C MET A 42 -0.04 3.68 2.04
N GLU A 43 0.82 4.16 2.93
CA GLU A 43 0.55 4.20 4.38
C GLU A 43 -0.74 4.99 4.69
N GLU A 44 -0.89 6.16 4.07
CA GLU A 44 -2.09 6.99 4.23
C GLU A 44 -3.35 6.24 3.77
N SER A 45 -3.31 5.62 2.58
CA SER A 45 -4.43 4.82 2.06
C SER A 45 -4.78 3.66 2.99
N GLN A 46 -3.77 2.93 3.49
CA GLN A 46 -3.97 1.81 4.41
C GLN A 46 -4.60 2.29 5.74
N ASN A 47 -4.16 3.44 6.26
CA ASN A 47 -4.72 4.02 7.47
C ASN A 47 -6.17 4.47 7.28
N GLN A 48 -6.49 5.10 6.15
CA GLN A 48 -7.86 5.45 5.78
C GLN A 48 -8.76 4.20 5.69
N GLN A 49 -8.26 3.10 5.10
CA GLN A 49 -9.01 1.84 5.03
C GLN A 49 -9.29 1.24 6.41
N LYS A 50 -8.31 1.30 7.34
CA LYS A 50 -8.51 0.85 8.75
C LYS A 50 -9.56 1.70 9.46
N GLN A 51 -9.49 3.02 9.32
CA GLN A 51 -10.48 3.95 9.89
C GLN A 51 -11.88 3.70 9.32
N TYR A 52 -11.97 3.53 8.00
CA TYR A 52 -13.22 3.22 7.33
C TYR A 52 -13.83 1.92 7.83
N LEU A 53 -13.03 0.86 8.00
CA LEU A 53 -13.48 -0.41 8.55
C LEU A 53 -14.06 -0.28 9.97
N ASN A 54 -13.39 0.48 10.84
CA ASN A 54 -13.92 0.78 12.18
C ASN A 54 -15.24 1.56 12.08
N SER A 55 -15.32 2.56 11.20
CA SER A 55 -16.54 3.35 11.01
C SER A 55 -17.74 2.52 10.53
N LEU A 56 -17.49 1.50 9.69
CA LEU A 56 -18.52 0.55 9.26
C LEU A 56 -19.02 -0.30 10.42
N HIS A 57 -18.11 -0.79 11.26
CA HIS A 57 -18.47 -1.52 12.46
C HIS A 57 -19.30 -0.68 13.42
N ASP A 58 -18.90 0.58 13.68
CA ASP A 58 -19.65 1.48 14.56
C ASP A 58 -21.08 1.71 14.04
N LYS A 59 -21.24 1.86 12.71
CA LYS A 59 -22.56 1.97 12.06
C LYS A 59 -23.38 0.68 12.21
N GLU A 60 -22.76 -0.49 12.02
CA GLU A 60 -23.42 -1.79 12.22
C GLU A 60 -23.90 -1.95 13.67
N VAL A 61 -23.07 -1.59 14.65
CA VAL A 61 -23.42 -1.62 16.08
C VAL A 61 -24.57 -0.65 16.39
N GLN A 62 -24.51 0.58 15.89
CA GLN A 62 -25.59 1.55 16.09
C GLN A 62 -26.92 1.08 15.47
N SER A 63 -26.86 0.49 14.28
CA SER A 63 -28.04 -0.09 13.61
C SER A 63 -28.63 -1.26 14.42
N LEU A 64 -27.77 -2.14 14.94
CA LEU A 64 -28.18 -3.25 15.81
C LEU A 64 -28.90 -2.73 17.07
N MET A 65 -28.33 -1.75 17.76
CA MET A 65 -28.93 -1.18 18.97
C MET A 65 -30.31 -0.57 18.68
N LYS A 66 -30.44 0.23 17.61
CA LYS A 66 -31.72 0.81 17.20
C LYS A 66 -32.78 -0.26 16.91
N ARG A 67 -32.38 -1.37 16.27
CA ARG A 67 -33.27 -2.49 15.97
C ARG A 67 -33.74 -3.19 17.24
N LEU A 68 -32.83 -3.49 18.17
CA LEU A 68 -33.16 -4.12 19.44
C LEU A 68 -34.07 -3.24 20.30
N ASP A 69 -33.81 -1.94 20.36
CA ASP A 69 -34.68 -0.97 21.06
C ASP A 69 -36.09 -0.91 20.47
N GLY A 70 -36.19 -0.98 19.13
CA GLY A 70 -37.48 -1.04 18.43
C GLY A 70 -38.27 -2.29 18.80
N GLN A 71 -37.63 -3.46 18.69
CA GLN A 71 -38.23 -4.75 19.05
C GLN A 71 -38.70 -4.77 20.50
N ASN A 72 -37.88 -4.28 21.43
CA ASN A 72 -38.22 -4.20 22.84
C ASN A 72 -39.47 -3.34 23.10
N LYS A 73 -39.56 -2.16 22.47
CA LYS A 73 -40.74 -1.28 22.62
C LYS A 73 -42.02 -1.95 22.12
N GLU A 74 -41.94 -2.66 20.99
CA GLU A 74 -43.06 -3.40 20.43
C GLU A 74 -43.51 -4.54 21.35
N GLU A 75 -42.57 -5.37 21.81
CA GLU A 75 -42.86 -6.49 22.72
C GLU A 75 -43.44 -6.02 24.07
N LEU A 76 -42.91 -4.95 24.66
CA LEU A 76 -43.44 -4.35 25.88
C LEU A 76 -44.87 -3.81 25.70
N THR A 77 -45.18 -3.27 24.51
CA THR A 77 -46.51 -2.77 24.17
C THR A 77 -47.51 -3.92 24.04
N VAL A 78 -47.11 -5.03 23.40
CA VAL A 78 -47.93 -6.24 23.28
C VAL A 78 -48.18 -6.87 24.65
N LEU A 79 -47.13 -7.06 25.46
CA LEU A 79 -47.23 -7.63 26.80
C LEU A 79 -48.17 -6.83 27.72
N SER A 80 -48.08 -5.50 27.67
CA SER A 80 -48.92 -4.63 28.52
C SER A 80 -50.41 -4.69 28.15
N LYS A 81 -50.76 -5.11 26.93
CA LYS A 81 -52.15 -5.33 26.49
C LYS A 81 -52.67 -6.74 26.82
N SER A 82 -51.78 -7.72 26.98
CA SER A 82 -52.15 -9.13 27.09
C SER A 82 -52.35 -9.62 28.53
N HIS A 83 -51.70 -9.01 29.52
CA HIS A 83 -51.74 -9.47 30.91
C HIS A 83 -52.49 -8.51 31.84
N LYS A 84 -53.44 -9.05 32.62
CA LYS A 84 -54.22 -8.31 33.63
C LYS A 84 -53.60 -8.34 35.03
N ASP A 85 -52.81 -9.37 35.34
CA ASP A 85 -52.06 -9.49 36.60
C ASP A 85 -50.79 -8.62 36.53
N LYS A 86 -50.72 -7.62 37.41
CA LYS A 86 -49.62 -6.66 37.47
C LYS A 86 -48.30 -7.31 37.92
N ASN A 87 -48.36 -8.28 38.84
CA ASN A 87 -47.16 -8.92 39.39
C ASN A 87 -46.55 -9.87 38.36
N GLU A 88 -47.39 -10.66 37.69
CA GLU A 88 -46.96 -11.55 36.62
C GLU A 88 -46.41 -10.74 35.43
N LEU A 89 -47.08 -9.66 35.03
CA LEU A 89 -46.59 -8.75 34.00
C LEU A 89 -45.22 -8.14 34.38
N ALA A 90 -45.02 -7.76 35.63
CA ALA A 90 -43.74 -7.22 36.10
C ALA A 90 -42.62 -8.28 36.14
N ARG A 91 -42.95 -9.56 36.36
CA ARG A 91 -41.98 -10.66 36.24
C ARG A 91 -41.60 -10.87 34.79
N ILE A 92 -42.57 -11.00 33.89
CA ILE A 92 -42.35 -11.22 32.45
C ILE A 92 -41.54 -10.07 31.83
N LYS A 93 -41.82 -8.81 32.20
CA LYS A 93 -41.02 -7.65 31.75
C LYS A 93 -39.55 -7.75 32.17
N ARG A 94 -39.25 -8.23 33.38
CA ARG A 94 -37.88 -8.42 33.85
C ARG A 94 -37.17 -9.55 33.10
N GLU A 95 -37.85 -10.68 32.92
CA GLU A 95 -37.30 -11.81 32.15
C GLU A 95 -37.04 -11.43 30.69
N LEU A 96 -37.94 -10.66 30.08
CA LEU A 96 -37.76 -10.16 28.72
C LEU A 96 -36.56 -9.22 28.63
N GLN A 97 -36.43 -8.29 29.56
CA GLN A 97 -35.31 -7.36 29.58
C GLN A 97 -33.96 -8.09 29.75
N GLN A 98 -33.90 -9.13 30.59
CA GLN A 98 -32.69 -9.95 30.72
C GLN A 98 -32.34 -10.66 29.40
N LYS A 99 -33.32 -11.29 28.74
CA LYS A 99 -33.11 -11.96 27.45
C LYS A 99 -32.60 -11.00 26.38
N LEU A 100 -33.15 -9.78 26.33
CA LEU A 100 -32.72 -8.75 25.38
C LEU A 100 -31.28 -8.27 25.65
N ILE A 101 -30.89 -8.14 26.92
CA ILE A 101 -29.51 -7.83 27.29
C ILE A 101 -28.57 -8.94 26.81
N ASP A 102 -28.90 -10.20 27.08
CA ASP A 102 -28.08 -11.34 26.69
C ASP A 102 -27.94 -11.42 25.15
N GLN A 103 -29.02 -11.20 24.42
CA GLN A 103 -29.03 -11.14 22.96
C GLN A 103 -28.17 -9.97 22.43
N ALA A 104 -28.29 -8.78 23.04
CA ALA A 104 -27.50 -7.61 22.66
C ALA A 104 -26.00 -7.85 22.88
N VAL A 105 -25.64 -8.47 24.00
CA VAL A 105 -24.25 -8.83 24.33
C VAL A 105 -23.72 -9.83 23.32
N GLN A 106 -24.47 -10.89 23.02
CA GLN A 106 -24.06 -11.93 22.07
C GLN A 106 -23.87 -11.38 20.66
N GLU A 107 -24.80 -10.56 20.15
CA GLU A 107 -24.67 -9.97 18.82
C GLU A 107 -23.52 -8.96 18.74
N ARG A 108 -23.29 -8.17 19.80
CA ARG A 108 -22.13 -7.26 19.85
C ARG A 108 -20.81 -8.03 19.85
N GLN A 109 -20.71 -9.13 20.60
CA GLN A 109 -19.55 -10.01 20.56
C GLN A 109 -19.35 -10.60 19.16
N ARG A 110 -20.43 -11.03 18.49
CA ARG A 110 -20.37 -11.55 17.12
C ARG A 110 -19.86 -10.51 16.12
N LEU A 111 -20.34 -9.27 16.21
CA LEU A 111 -19.87 -8.16 15.36
C LEU A 111 -18.40 -7.82 15.64
N GLN A 112 -17.96 -7.90 16.91
CA GLN A 112 -16.56 -7.68 17.27
C GLN A 112 -15.64 -8.74 16.66
N LEU A 113 -16.00 -10.02 16.78
CA LEU A 113 -15.24 -11.12 16.16
C LEU A 113 -15.14 -10.96 14.64
N LEU A 114 -16.23 -10.50 14.00
CA LEU A 114 -16.23 -10.21 12.57
C LEU A 114 -15.31 -9.05 12.21
N LEU A 115 -15.29 -7.98 13.00
CA LEU A 115 -14.37 -6.86 12.83
C LEU A 115 -12.92 -7.33 12.94
N ASP A 116 -12.60 -8.14 13.95
CA ASP A 116 -11.24 -8.64 14.18
C ASP A 116 -10.76 -9.51 13.01
N LYS A 117 -11.64 -10.39 12.51
CA LYS A 117 -11.36 -11.17 11.29
C LYS A 117 -11.10 -10.26 10.08
N ARG A 118 -11.96 -9.26 9.85
CA ARG A 118 -11.80 -8.30 8.73
C ARG A 118 -10.51 -7.49 8.87
N LYS A 119 -10.08 -7.14 10.08
CA LYS A 119 -8.80 -6.44 10.34
C LYS A 119 -7.60 -7.32 9.97
N ILE A 120 -7.63 -8.60 10.31
CA ILE A 120 -6.57 -9.56 9.93
C ILE A 120 -6.48 -9.68 8.41
N GLU A 121 -7.61 -9.92 7.74
CA GLU A 121 -7.65 -10.02 6.26
C GLU A 121 -7.16 -8.73 5.58
N LEU A 122 -7.51 -7.56 6.13
CA LEU A 122 -7.06 -6.28 5.62
C LEU A 122 -5.55 -6.11 5.79
N LEU A 123 -5.01 -6.48 6.96
CA LEU A 123 -3.56 -6.45 7.23
C LEU A 123 -2.79 -7.38 6.28
N GLU A 124 -3.30 -8.57 6.01
CA GLU A 124 -2.68 -9.50 5.06
C GLU A 124 -2.65 -8.94 3.64
N LYS A 125 -3.72 -8.26 3.21
CA LYS A 125 -3.77 -7.55 1.93
C LYS A 125 -2.77 -6.40 1.88
N HIS A 126 -2.65 -5.61 2.94
CA HIS A 126 -1.65 -4.53 3.06
C HIS A 126 -0.23 -5.08 2.91
N LYS A 127 0.13 -6.11 3.69
CA LYS A 127 1.44 -6.78 3.59
C LYS A 127 1.73 -7.39 2.22
N LYS A 128 0.71 -7.92 1.54
CA LYS A 128 0.87 -8.43 0.17
C LYS A 128 1.18 -7.30 -0.80
N GLN A 129 0.49 -6.18 -0.67
CA GLN A 129 0.70 -5.01 -1.54
C GLN A 129 2.07 -4.37 -1.30
N GLU A 130 2.49 -4.26 -0.04
CA GLU A 130 3.83 -3.77 0.32
C GLU A 130 4.93 -4.61 -0.30
N ARG A 131 4.84 -5.95 -0.20
CA ARG A 131 5.82 -6.85 -0.82
C ARG A 131 5.91 -6.65 -2.32
N LYS A 132 4.77 -6.58 -3.02
CA LYS A 132 4.74 -6.33 -4.46
C LYS A 132 5.39 -5.00 -4.83
N LEU A 133 5.07 -3.93 -4.09
CA LEU A 133 5.67 -2.61 -4.33
C LEU A 133 7.18 -2.66 -4.12
N GLN A 134 7.67 -3.35 -3.09
CA GLN A 134 9.11 -3.49 -2.84
C GLN A 134 9.82 -4.31 -3.94
N GLU A 135 9.18 -5.37 -4.44
CA GLU A 135 9.68 -6.16 -5.56
C GLU A 135 9.75 -5.33 -6.84
N GLU A 136 8.69 -4.59 -7.18
CA GLU A 136 8.67 -3.68 -8.34
C GLU A 136 9.71 -2.57 -8.20
N LYS A 137 9.89 -2.04 -6.98
CA LYS A 137 10.87 -1.01 -6.69
C LYS A 137 12.29 -1.45 -6.99
N LYS A 138 12.64 -2.61 -6.46
CA LYS A 138 13.94 -3.23 -6.68
C LYS A 138 14.15 -3.56 -8.15
N HIS A 139 13.16 -4.17 -8.79
CA HIS A 139 13.24 -4.57 -10.19
C HIS A 139 13.58 -3.40 -11.11
N LEU A 140 12.86 -2.28 -10.98
CA LEU A 140 13.10 -1.12 -11.84
C LEU A 140 14.48 -0.49 -11.62
N LEU A 141 14.96 -0.48 -10.36
CA LEU A 141 16.30 0.01 -10.05
C LEU A 141 17.38 -0.88 -10.67
N ASP A 142 17.25 -2.20 -10.51
CA ASP A 142 18.16 -3.21 -11.07
C ASP A 142 18.18 -3.12 -12.62
N GLU A 143 17.01 -2.99 -13.26
CA GLU A 143 16.89 -2.81 -14.71
C GLU A 143 17.63 -1.54 -15.20
N LYS A 144 17.47 -0.43 -14.47
CA LYS A 144 18.09 0.85 -14.84
C LYS A 144 19.60 0.82 -14.63
N GLN A 145 20.06 0.16 -13.59
CA GLN A 145 21.48 -0.08 -13.39
C GLN A 145 22.07 -0.90 -14.54
N GLN A 146 21.41 -2.00 -14.89
CA GLN A 146 21.84 -2.88 -15.98
C GLN A 146 21.87 -2.15 -17.32
N GLU A 147 20.89 -1.28 -17.62
CA GLU A 147 20.88 -0.46 -18.83
C GLU A 147 22.12 0.46 -18.91
N CYS A 148 22.48 1.13 -17.82
CA CYS A 148 23.65 2.01 -17.77
C CYS A 148 24.98 1.24 -17.87
N GLU A 149 25.06 0.06 -17.27
CA GLU A 149 26.21 -0.84 -17.38
C GLU A 149 26.37 -1.35 -18.83
N GLN A 150 25.28 -1.73 -19.49
CA GLN A 150 25.28 -2.15 -20.89
C GLN A 150 25.72 -1.02 -21.84
N LYS A 151 25.22 0.22 -21.64
CA LYS A 151 25.67 1.39 -22.41
C LYS A 151 27.17 1.63 -22.26
N SER A 152 27.67 1.52 -21.03
CA SER A 152 29.09 1.68 -20.70
C SER A 152 29.96 0.62 -21.37
N GLU A 153 29.55 -0.65 -21.30
CA GLU A 153 30.25 -1.77 -21.91
C GLU A 153 30.24 -1.67 -23.44
N HIS A 154 29.09 -1.33 -24.03
CA HIS A 154 28.98 -1.12 -25.47
C HIS A 154 29.92 -0.01 -25.96
N MET A 155 30.01 1.11 -25.23
CA MET A 155 30.91 2.21 -25.57
C MET A 155 32.39 1.79 -25.52
N LYS A 156 32.78 1.01 -24.51
CA LYS A 156 34.15 0.45 -24.41
C LYS A 156 34.45 -0.50 -25.57
N GLN A 157 33.51 -1.38 -25.91
CA GLN A 157 33.66 -2.31 -27.02
C GLN A 157 33.82 -1.57 -28.35
N LYS A 158 32.98 -0.56 -28.62
CA LYS A 158 33.08 0.27 -29.83
C LYS A 158 34.41 1.02 -29.92
N PHE A 159 34.89 1.55 -28.81
CA PHE A 159 36.21 2.17 -28.74
C PHE A 159 37.33 1.16 -29.06
N ASN A 160 37.26 -0.05 -28.49
CA ASN A 160 38.25 -1.10 -28.73
C ASN A 160 38.23 -1.60 -30.20
N GLU A 161 37.06 -1.67 -30.84
CA GLU A 161 36.88 -2.07 -32.23
C GLU A 161 37.41 -1.02 -33.23
N CYS A 162 37.10 0.26 -33.01
CA CYS A 162 37.41 1.33 -33.97
C CYS A 162 38.74 2.06 -33.67
N GLY A 163 39.36 1.78 -32.54
CA GLY A 163 40.65 2.33 -32.12
C GLY A 163 40.65 3.84 -31.90
N GLU A 164 41.84 4.43 -31.89
CA GLU A 164 42.07 5.84 -31.52
C GLU A 164 41.36 6.85 -32.45
N SER A 165 40.98 6.43 -33.66
CA SER A 165 40.23 7.27 -34.61
C SER A 165 38.72 7.29 -34.37
N PHE A 166 38.18 6.40 -33.53
CA PHE A 166 36.74 6.22 -33.33
C PHE A 166 35.97 7.54 -33.14
N PHE A 167 36.39 8.35 -32.17
CA PHE A 167 35.72 9.61 -31.87
C PHE A 167 35.99 10.70 -32.92
N ILE A 168 37.14 10.67 -33.58
CA ILE A 168 37.46 11.60 -34.68
C ILE A 168 36.45 11.39 -35.82
N LYS A 169 36.19 10.13 -36.18
CA LYS A 169 35.19 9.76 -37.21
C LYS A 169 33.76 10.04 -36.73
N MET A 170 33.44 9.69 -35.49
CA MET A 170 32.11 9.91 -34.90
C MET A 170 31.71 11.39 -34.92
N PHE A 171 32.66 12.29 -34.64
CA PHE A 171 32.40 13.72 -34.60
C PHE A 171 32.68 14.45 -35.93
N GLY A 172 33.08 13.72 -36.98
CA GLY A 172 33.39 14.31 -38.28
C GLY A 172 34.56 15.30 -38.22
N LEU A 173 35.57 15.02 -37.38
CA LEU A 173 36.77 15.86 -37.21
C LEU A 173 37.90 15.46 -38.18
N GLU A 174 37.55 14.81 -39.29
CA GLU A 174 38.48 14.37 -40.36
C GLU A 174 38.96 15.52 -41.25
#